data_AF-A0A376L406-F1
#
_entry.id   AF-A0A376L406-F1
#
_cell.length_a   1.000
_cell.length_b   1.000
_cell.length_c   1.000
_cell.angle_alpha   90.00
_cell.angle_beta   90.00
_cell.angle_gamma   90.00
#
_symmetry.space_group_name_H-M   'P 1'
#
loop_
_entity.id
_entity.type
_entity.pdbx_description
1 polymer ?
#
loop_
_entity_poly.entity_id
_entity_poly.type
_entity_poly.pdbx_seq_one_letter_code
_entity_poly.pdbx_strand_id
1 'polypeptide(L)'
;MDEQGNALWRGIALTRDDCIRRDVIKSLICNFRLDYAPIEKQWDLHFADYFAEDLKLLAPLAKDGLVDVDEKGIQVTAKGRLLIRNICMCFDTYLRQKARMQQFSRVI
;
A
#
# COMPACT_ATOMS: atom_id res chain seq x y z
N MET A 1 -28.21 -29.96 17.81
CA MET A 1 -28.58 -29.06 16.70
C MET A 1 -27.44 -28.08 16.57
N ASP A 2 -26.80 -28.03 15.41
CA ASP A 2 -25.66 -27.15 15.11
C ASP A 2 -26.16 -25.70 15.04
N GLU A 3 -25.75 -24.85 15.98
CA GLU A 3 -26.55 -23.71 16.45
C GLU A 3 -26.66 -22.51 15.49
N GLN A 4 -25.92 -22.44 14.36
CA GLN A 4 -26.00 -21.27 13.47
C GLN A 4 -25.90 -21.56 11.95
N GLY A 5 -25.66 -22.80 11.53
CA GLY A 5 -25.59 -23.19 10.10
C GLY A 5 -24.47 -22.51 9.28
N ASN A 6 -23.52 -21.85 9.95
CA ASN A 6 -22.38 -21.20 9.33
C ASN A 6 -21.12 -21.37 10.21
N ALA A 7 -19.95 -21.41 9.57
CA ALA A 7 -18.65 -21.62 10.23
C ALA A 7 -17.82 -20.32 10.31
N LEU A 8 -18.48 -19.17 10.49
CA LEU A 8 -17.78 -17.89 10.61
C LEU A 8 -16.97 -17.86 11.92
N TRP A 9 -15.65 -17.97 11.81
CA TRP A 9 -14.76 -17.98 12.98
C TRP A 9 -14.20 -16.61 13.34
N ARG A 10 -13.75 -15.85 12.33
CA ARG A 10 -13.16 -14.50 12.49
C ARG A 10 -13.37 -13.67 11.23
N GLY A 11 -13.39 -12.36 11.39
CA GLY A 11 -13.38 -11.38 10.31
C GLY A 11 -12.76 -10.07 10.76
N ILE A 12 -12.38 -9.23 9.81
CA ILE A 12 -11.94 -7.86 10.07
C ILE A 12 -12.82 -6.91 9.27
N ALA A 13 -13.44 -5.94 9.95
CA ALA A 13 -14.09 -4.83 9.28
C ALA A 13 -13.00 -3.83 8.88
N LEU A 14 -12.92 -3.55 7.58
CA LEU A 14 -11.92 -2.62 7.07
C LEU A 14 -12.30 -1.19 7.41
N THR A 15 -11.33 -0.43 7.91
CA THR A 15 -11.47 1.01 8.11
C THR A 15 -11.46 1.73 6.76
N ARG A 16 -11.74 3.04 6.77
CA ARG A 16 -11.62 3.90 5.58
C ARG A 16 -10.19 3.86 5.02
N ASP A 17 -9.18 3.99 5.90
CA ASP A 17 -7.77 3.94 5.50
C ASP A 17 -7.41 2.60 4.86
N ASP A 18 -7.90 1.49 5.43
CA ASP A 18 -7.67 0.16 4.86
C ASP A 18 -8.25 0.02 3.45
N CYS A 19 -9.44 0.58 3.22
CA CYS A 19 -10.07 0.55 1.90
C CYS A 19 -9.31 1.40 0.89
N ILE A 20 -8.88 2.61 1.27
CA ILE A 20 -8.07 3.50 0.45
C ILE A 20 -6.76 2.81 0.05
N ARG A 21 -6.02 2.28 1.03
CA ARG A 21 -4.73 1.61 0.83
C ARG A 21 -4.87 0.35 0.00
N ARG A 22 -5.94 -0.43 0.21
CA ARG A 22 -6.26 -1.61 -0.61
C ARG A 22 -6.44 -1.22 -2.07
N ASP A 23 -7.14 -0.13 -2.38
CA ASP A 23 -7.38 0.29 -3.76
C ASP A 23 -6.08 0.76 -4.44
N VAL A 24 -5.24 1.50 -3.71
CA VAL A 24 -3.90 1.90 -4.16
C VAL A 24 -3.03 0.68 -4.46
N ILE A 25 -2.92 -0.26 -3.51
CA ILE A 25 -2.13 -1.49 -3.67
C ILE A 25 -2.67 -2.34 -4.83
N LYS A 26 -3.99 -2.46 -4.95
CA LYS A 26 -4.64 -3.19 -6.05
C LYS A 26 -4.28 -2.58 -7.41
N SER A 27 -4.31 -1.25 -7.55
CA SER A 27 -3.92 -0.59 -8.80
C SER A 27 -2.46 -0.86 -9.15
N LEU A 28 -1.55 -0.75 -8.17
CA LEU A 28 -0.13 -1.00 -8.39
C LEU A 28 0.15 -2.46 -8.77
N ILE A 29 -0.49 -3.42 -8.11
CA ILE A 29 -0.28 -4.86 -8.39
C ILE A 29 -0.86 -5.24 -9.76
N CYS A 30 -2.09 -4.82 -10.05
CA CYS A 30 -2.80 -5.29 -11.25
C CYS A 30 -2.36 -4.52 -12.50
N ASN A 31 -2.16 -3.21 -12.39
CA ASN A 31 -1.96 -2.33 -13.53
C ASN A 31 -0.52 -1.84 -13.66
N PHE A 32 0.34 -2.09 -12.67
CA PHE A 32 1.70 -1.54 -12.59
C PHE A 32 1.73 -0.01 -12.71
N ARG A 33 0.63 0.66 -12.35
CA ARG A 33 0.47 2.10 -12.38
C ARG A 33 -0.57 2.55 -11.36
N LEU A 34 -0.48 3.79 -10.95
CA LEU A 34 -1.46 4.45 -10.09
C LEU A 34 -1.65 5.88 -10.57
N ASP A 35 -2.87 6.21 -10.95
CA ASP A 35 -3.29 7.58 -11.23
C ASP A 35 -3.88 8.16 -9.93
N TYR A 36 -3.46 9.38 -9.52
CA TYR A 36 -3.93 9.97 -8.25
C TYR A 36 -5.37 10.46 -8.34
N ALA A 37 -5.74 11.12 -9.43
CA ALA A 37 -7.05 11.77 -9.58
C ALA A 37 -8.27 10.84 -9.32
N PRO A 38 -8.29 9.57 -9.79
CA PRO A 38 -9.38 8.64 -9.45
C PRO A 38 -9.46 8.34 -7.94
N ILE A 39 -8.33 8.16 -7.26
CA ILE A 39 -8.28 7.90 -5.81
C ILE A 39 -8.73 9.14 -5.04
N GLU A 40 -8.18 10.31 -5.38
CA GLU A 40 -8.55 11.59 -4.76
C GLU A 40 -10.04 11.85 -4.89
N LYS A 41 -10.62 11.64 -6.08
CA LYS A 41 -12.06 11.81 -6.32
C LYS A 41 -12.92 10.79 -5.56
N GLN A 42 -12.53 9.52 -5.56
CA GLN A 42 -13.31 8.45 -4.92
C GLN A 42 -13.33 8.62 -3.39
N TRP A 43 -12.21 9.06 -2.82
CA TRP A 43 -12.00 9.09 -1.38
C TRP A 43 -11.96 10.49 -0.78
N ASP A 44 -12.22 11.52 -1.57
CA ASP A 44 -12.28 12.92 -1.15
C ASP A 44 -11.05 13.30 -0.31
N LEU A 45 -9.86 13.14 -0.90
CA LEU A 45 -8.56 13.41 -0.27
C LEU A 45 -7.58 14.00 -1.26
N HIS A 46 -6.54 14.66 -0.75
CA HIS A 46 -5.38 15.04 -1.56
C HIS A 46 -4.27 13.99 -1.38
N PHE A 47 -3.81 13.39 -2.49
CA PHE A 47 -2.96 12.21 -2.46
C PHE A 47 -1.59 12.51 -1.85
N ALA A 48 -0.97 13.62 -2.24
CA ALA A 48 0.37 14.01 -1.79
C ALA A 48 0.42 14.22 -0.27
N ASP A 49 -0.64 14.81 0.31
CA ASP A 49 -0.74 15.03 1.75
C ASP A 49 -1.05 13.72 2.50
N TYR A 50 -2.05 12.97 2.02
CA TYR A 50 -2.51 11.74 2.68
C TYR A 50 -1.43 10.66 2.72
N PHE A 51 -0.64 10.57 1.65
CA PHE A 51 0.43 9.57 1.48
C PHE A 51 1.84 10.16 1.63
N ALA A 52 2.00 11.33 2.25
CA ALA A 52 3.31 12.00 2.36
C ALA A 52 4.41 11.09 2.93
N GLU A 53 4.10 10.33 3.98
CA GLU A 53 5.05 9.37 4.59
C GLU A 53 5.33 8.17 3.67
N ASP A 54 4.31 7.67 2.99
CA ASP A 54 4.42 6.56 2.04
C ASP A 54 5.26 6.95 0.81
N LEU A 55 5.11 8.18 0.31
CA LEU A 55 5.91 8.74 -0.78
C LEU A 55 7.38 8.93 -0.39
N LYS A 56 7.67 9.34 0.86
CA LYS A 56 9.06 9.38 1.38
C LYS A 56 9.71 7.99 1.39
N LEU A 57 8.95 6.95 1.76
CA LEU A 57 9.42 5.56 1.71
C LEU A 57 9.60 5.04 0.29
N LEU A 58 8.85 5.58 -0.67
CA LEU A 58 8.96 5.23 -2.08
C LEU A 58 10.16 5.89 -2.77
N ALA A 59 10.60 7.06 -2.30
CA ALA A 59 11.67 7.85 -2.93
C ALA A 59 12.99 7.09 -3.18
N PRO A 60 13.50 6.23 -2.27
CA PRO A 60 14.68 5.40 -2.56
C PRO A 60 14.45 4.41 -3.71
N LEU A 61 13.26 3.81 -3.79
CA LEU A 61 12.91 2.88 -4.87
C LEU A 61 12.77 3.61 -6.21
N ALA A 62 12.30 4.86 -6.19
CA ALA A 62 12.29 5.72 -7.36
C ALA A 62 13.72 6.05 -7.82
N LYS A 63 14.60 6.39 -6.88
CA LYS A 63 16.04 6.63 -7.15
C LYS A 63 16.73 5.41 -7.75
N ASP A 64 16.33 4.20 -7.36
CA ASP A 64 16.86 2.93 -7.90
C ASP A 64 16.24 2.55 -9.27
N GLY A 65 15.37 3.40 -9.82
CA GLY A 65 14.70 3.22 -11.11
C GLY A 65 13.63 2.13 -11.10
N LEU A 66 13.03 1.84 -9.94
CA LEU A 66 11.96 0.84 -9.83
C LEU A 66 10.58 1.44 -10.12
N VAL A 67 10.42 2.74 -9.86
CA VAL A 67 9.20 3.48 -10.13
C VAL A 67 9.56 4.87 -10.64
N ASP A 68 8.74 5.39 -11.55
CA ASP A 68 8.71 6.80 -11.88
C ASP A 68 7.54 7.42 -11.12
N VAL A 69 7.78 8.56 -10.46
CA VAL A 69 6.79 9.25 -9.62
C VAL A 69 6.73 10.69 -10.06
N ASP A 70 5.52 11.20 -10.30
CA ASP A 70 5.26 12.59 -10.62
C ASP A 70 4.04 13.12 -9.86
N GLU A 71 3.61 14.35 -10.16
CA GLU A 71 2.47 14.99 -9.49
C GLU A 71 1.11 14.35 -9.84
N LYS A 72 1.05 13.49 -10.86
CA LYS A 72 -0.17 12.87 -11.37
C LYS A 72 -0.30 11.41 -10.98
N GLY A 73 0.82 10.73 -10.72
CA GLY A 73 0.80 9.31 -10.47
C GLY A 73 2.15 8.63 -10.22
N ILE A 74 2.07 7.30 -10.18
CA ILE A 74 3.21 6.39 -10.05
C ILE A 74 3.16 5.40 -11.20
N GLN A 75 4.27 5.27 -11.92
CA GLN A 75 4.45 4.25 -12.94
C GLN A 75 5.52 3.26 -12.50
N VAL A 76 5.18 1.97 -12.41
CA VAL A 76 6.16 0.93 -12.11
C VAL A 76 6.96 0.62 -13.36
N THR A 77 8.29 0.69 -13.27
CA THR A 77 9.19 0.40 -14.40
C THR A 77 9.27 -1.10 -14.64
N ALA A 78 9.81 -1.52 -15.79
CA ALA A 78 10.02 -2.94 -16.08
C ALA A 78 10.85 -3.66 -14.99
N LYS A 79 11.88 -2.99 -14.47
CA LYS A 79 12.71 -3.48 -13.35
C LYS A 79 11.90 -3.57 -12.05
N GLY A 80 11.05 -2.58 -11.78
CA GLY A 80 10.19 -2.53 -10.60
C GLY A 80 9.14 -3.62 -10.54
N ARG A 81 8.68 -4.16 -11.68
CA ARG A 81 7.63 -5.22 -11.70
C ARG A 81 8.06 -6.47 -10.91
N LEU A 82 9.33 -6.83 -10.97
CA LEU A 82 9.88 -7.97 -10.21
C LEU A 82 9.88 -7.71 -8.69
N LEU A 83 9.88 -6.44 -8.29
CA LEU A 83 9.91 -5.99 -6.90
C LEU A 83 8.60 -5.33 -6.47
N ILE A 84 7.48 -5.63 -7.16
CA ILE A 84 6.19 -4.99 -6.92
C ILE A 84 5.72 -5.10 -5.46
N ARG A 85 6.07 -6.19 -4.77
CA ARG A 85 5.77 -6.36 -3.34
C ARG A 85 6.47 -5.31 -2.48
N ASN A 86 7.73 -5.00 -2.77
CA ASN A 86 8.48 -3.98 -2.03
C ASN A 86 7.88 -2.59 -2.25
N ILE A 87 7.44 -2.30 -3.48
CA ILE A 87 6.74 -1.05 -3.81
C ILE A 87 5.41 -0.94 -3.03
N CYS A 88 4.61 -2.01 -3.01
CA CYS A 88 3.32 -2.01 -2.31
C CYS A 88 3.47 -1.91 -0.79
N MET A 89 4.56 -2.45 -0.21
CA MET A 89 4.86 -2.30 1.22
C MET A 89 5.01 -0.85 1.66
N CYS A 90 5.42 0.07 0.76
CA CYS A 90 5.45 1.50 1.05
C CYS A 90 4.06 2.06 1.41
N PHE A 91 2.97 1.40 0.99
CA PHE A 91 1.58 1.81 1.25
C PHE A 91 0.84 0.92 2.27
N ASP A 92 1.46 -0.16 2.77
CA ASP A 92 0.88 -1.08 3.76
C ASP A 92 1.32 -0.73 5.18
N THR A 93 0.42 -0.16 5.97
CA THR A 93 0.68 0.28 7.36
C THR A 93 0.98 -0.88 8.31
N TYR A 94 0.30 -2.02 8.15
CA TYR A 94 0.47 -3.18 9.03
C TYR A 94 1.81 -3.87 8.81
N LEU A 95 2.23 -4.02 7.55
CA LEU A 95 3.56 -4.55 7.23
C LEU A 95 4.67 -3.62 7.72
N ARG A 96 4.50 -2.30 7.63
CA ARG A 96 5.45 -1.34 8.21
C ARG A 96 5.56 -1.45 9.72
N GLN A 97 4.43 -1.56 10.42
CA GLN A 97 4.42 -1.74 11.88
C GLN A 97 5.11 -3.05 12.27
N LYS A 98 4.82 -4.14 11.56
CA LYS A 98 5.46 -5.44 11.80
C LYS A 98 6.96 -5.42 11.54
N ALA A 99 7.40 -4.78 10.45
CA ALA A 99 8.83 -4.63 10.13
C ALA A 99 9.55 -3.82 11.22
N ARG A 100 8.97 -2.72 11.69
CA ARG A 100 9.52 -1.94 12.82
C ARG A 100 9.63 -2.79 14.09
N MET A 101 8.59 -3.54 14.45
CA MET A 101 8.63 -4.41 15.64
C MET A 101 9.71 -5.49 15.55
N GLN A 102 9.91 -6.10 14.37
CA GLN A 102 10.96 -7.11 14.17
C GLN A 102 12.38 -6.54 14.26
N GLN A 103 12.58 -5.26 13.90
CA GLN A 103 13.87 -4.58 14.02
C GLN A 103 14.30 -4.35 15.47
N PHE A 104 13.37 -4.29 16.42
CA PHE A 104 13.66 -4.13 17.85
C PHE A 104 13.89 -5.46 18.60
N SER A 105 13.73 -6.62 17.95
CA SER A 105 13.94 -7.94 18.57
C SER A 105 15.42 -8.39 18.60
N ARG A 106 16.39 -7.50 18.38
CA ARG A 106 17.83 -7.78 18.53
C ARG A 106 18.46 -6.93 19.64
N VAL A 107 18.17 -7.31 20.88
CA VAL A 107 18.91 -7.03 22.14
C VAL A 107 18.60 -8.27 23.00
N ILE A 108 19.45 -9.27 23.25
CA ILE A 108 20.90 -9.45 23.47
C ILE A 108 21.38 -10.67 22.67
#